data_AF-A0A2N4YPY3-F1
#
_entry.id   AF-A0A2N4YPY3-F1
#
_cell.length_a   1.000
_cell.length_b   1.000
_cell.length_c   1.000
_cell.angle_alpha   90.00
_cell.angle_beta   90.00
_cell.angle_gamma   90.00
#
_symmetry.space_group_name_H-M   'P 1'
#
loop_
_entity.id
_entity.type
_entity.pdbx_description
1 polymer ?
#
loop_
_entity_poly.entity_id
_entity_poly.type
_entity_poly.pdbx_seq_one_letter_code
_entity_poly.pdbx_strand_id
1 'polypeptide(L)'
;LQHAAFACRDLPATCDQLADVARHALPIPANYYDDLLARFGGELDVGQLQRRQLLYDRDPQGGAFLHLYTRPFTAGRFFFELTERRAGYALYGAANAAVRLAAMQYC
;
A
#
# COMPACT_ATOMS: atom_id res chain seq x y z
N LEU A 1 0.88 6.50 -16.47
CA LEU A 1 1.29 5.16 -16.03
C LEU A 1 0.06 4.26 -15.93
N GLN A 2 0.14 3.03 -16.43
CA GLN A 2 -0.93 2.01 -16.34
C GLN A 2 -0.55 0.94 -15.31
N HIS A 3 -1.53 0.42 -14.58
CA HIS A 3 -1.35 -0.71 -13.65
C HIS A 3 -2.60 -1.57 -13.61
N ALA A 4 -2.46 -2.80 -13.12
CA ALA A 4 -3.56 -3.69 -12.76
C ALA A 4 -3.55 -3.90 -11.26
N ALA A 5 -4.74 -3.84 -10.66
CA ALA A 5 -4.95 -4.10 -9.26
C ALA A 5 -5.57 -5.49 -9.08
N PHE A 6 -5.02 -6.28 -8.16
CA PHE A 6 -5.55 -7.57 -7.75
C PHE A 6 -6.08 -7.50 -6.32
N ALA A 7 -7.30 -7.99 -6.12
CA ALA A 7 -7.90 -8.02 -4.79
C ALA A 7 -7.43 -9.27 -4.02
N CYS A 8 -7.06 -9.06 -2.76
CA CYS A 8 -6.67 -10.07 -1.79
C CYS A 8 -7.69 -10.07 -0.63
N ARG A 9 -7.89 -11.25 -0.02
CA ARG A 9 -8.69 -11.38 1.21
C ARG A 9 -7.89 -11.03 2.46
N ASP A 10 -6.59 -11.29 2.44
CA ASP A 10 -5.65 -10.98 3.52
C ASP A 10 -4.31 -10.60 2.88
N LEU A 11 -4.08 -9.31 2.69
CA LEU A 11 -2.88 -8.78 2.05
C LEU A 11 -1.64 -8.97 2.92
N PRO A 12 -1.65 -8.71 4.24
CA PRO A 12 -0.51 -9.02 5.10
C PRO A 12 -0.05 -10.47 5.01
N ALA A 13 -0.98 -11.44 5.08
CA ALA A 13 -0.64 -12.86 4.94
C ALA A 13 -0.13 -13.19 3.53
N THR A 14 -0.70 -12.58 2.49
CA THR A 14 -0.24 -12.74 1.11
C THR A 14 1.20 -12.27 0.94
N CYS A 15 1.56 -11.12 1.53
CA CYS A 15 2.93 -10.61 1.54
C CYS A 15 3.90 -11.55 2.26
N ASP A 16 3.46 -12.17 3.36
CA ASP A 16 4.29 -13.09 4.13
C ASP A 16 4.52 -14.43 3.40
N GLN A 17 3.54 -14.89 2.62
CA GLN A 17 3.62 -16.13 1.85
C GLN A 17 4.36 -15.96 0.50
N LEU A 18 4.27 -14.80 -0.11
CA LEU A 18 4.86 -14.51 -1.42
C LEU A 18 6.09 -13.63 -1.29
N ALA A 19 7.23 -14.24 -0.95
CA ALA A 19 8.51 -13.54 -0.80
C ALA A 19 8.86 -12.67 -2.02
N ASP A 20 8.49 -13.10 -3.22
CA ASP A 20 8.74 -12.37 -4.47
C ASP A 20 7.96 -11.05 -4.53
N VAL A 21 6.72 -11.03 -4.04
CA VAL A 21 5.91 -9.81 -3.93
C VAL A 21 6.59 -8.82 -2.99
N ALA A 22 7.05 -9.29 -1.82
CA ALA A 22 7.75 -8.45 -0.86
C ALA A 22 9.07 -7.89 -1.44
N ARG A 23 9.83 -8.70 -2.20
CA ARG A 23 11.07 -8.24 -2.85
C ARG A 23 10.82 -7.17 -3.91
N HIS A 24 9.69 -7.24 -4.61
CA HIS A 24 9.32 -6.27 -5.64
C HIS A 24 8.47 -5.12 -5.11
N ALA A 25 8.22 -5.04 -3.81
CA ALA A 25 7.48 -3.94 -3.22
C ALA A 25 8.17 -2.59 -3.48
N LEU A 26 7.35 -1.58 -3.76
CA LEU A 26 7.79 -0.21 -3.91
C LEU A 26 8.24 0.30 -2.53
N PRO A 27 9.46 0.85 -2.39
CA PRO A 27 9.93 1.39 -1.12
C PRO A 27 9.11 2.63 -0.75
N ILE A 28 8.36 2.55 0.34
CA ILE A 28 7.57 3.65 0.88
C ILE A 28 8.41 4.39 1.93
N PRO A 29 8.57 5.72 1.79
CA PRO A 29 9.32 6.53 2.74
C PRO A 29 8.84 6.37 4.19
N ALA A 30 9.77 6.36 5.16
CA ALA A 30 9.45 6.17 6.58
C ALA A 30 8.47 7.23 7.13
N ASN A 31 8.59 8.49 6.67
CA ASN A 31 7.72 9.58 7.09
C ASN A 31 6.23 9.34 6.77
N TYR A 32 5.92 8.53 5.76
CA TYR A 32 4.53 8.14 5.49
C TYR A 32 3.91 7.40 6.68
N TYR A 33 4.69 6.54 7.33
CA TYR A 33 4.27 5.76 8.48
C TYR A 33 4.15 6.61 9.74
N ASP A 34 5.06 7.56 9.93
CA ASP A 34 4.96 8.56 11.00
C ASP A 34 3.67 9.39 10.85
N ASP A 35 3.33 9.81 9.63
CA ASP A 35 2.08 10.53 9.34
C ASP A 35 0.84 9.66 9.58
N LEU A 36 0.88 8.37 9.22
CA LEU A 36 -0.20 7.44 9.53
C LEU A 36 -0.40 7.28 11.04
N LEU A 37 0.70 7.15 11.79
CA LEU A 37 0.65 7.05 13.25
C LEU A 37 0.05 8.31 13.88
N ALA A 38 0.42 9.49 13.39
CA ALA A 38 -0.14 10.76 13.87
C ALA A 38 -1.66 10.88 13.57
N ARG A 39 -2.12 10.35 12.43
CA ARG A 39 -3.53 10.43 12.00
C ARG A 39 -4.44 9.40 12.66
N PHE A 40 -3.96 8.18 12.85
CA PHE A 40 -4.78 7.03 13.29
C PHE A 40 -4.40 6.50 14.68
N GLY A 41 -3.31 6.99 15.29
CA GLY A 41 -2.87 6.58 16.61
C GLY A 41 -2.53 5.08 16.69
N GLY A 42 -2.69 4.52 17.90
CA GLY A 42 -2.37 3.11 18.20
C GLY A 42 -3.38 2.08 17.70
N GLU A 43 -4.40 2.48 16.94
CA GLU A 43 -5.37 1.55 16.34
C GLU A 43 -4.75 0.71 15.22
N LEU A 44 -3.64 1.18 14.65
CA LEU A 44 -2.95 0.56 13.53
C LEU A 44 -1.55 0.11 13.98
N ASP A 45 -1.17 -1.13 13.67
CA ASP A 45 0.23 -1.56 13.80
C ASP A 45 1.03 -1.03 12.61
N VAL A 46 1.41 0.24 12.71
CA VAL A 46 2.17 0.97 11.70
C VAL A 46 3.51 0.28 11.41
N GLY A 47 4.13 -0.33 12.42
CA GLY A 47 5.38 -1.07 12.25
C GLY A 47 5.22 -2.28 11.34
N GLN A 48 4.10 -3.01 11.44
CA GLN A 48 3.79 -4.12 10.54
C GLN A 48 3.55 -3.66 9.10
N LEU A 49 2.92 -2.50 8.91
CA LEU A 49 2.72 -1.92 7.59
C LEU A 49 4.05 -1.50 6.97
N GLN A 50 4.90 -0.82 7.75
CA GLN A 50 6.22 -0.38 7.31
C GLN A 50 7.10 -1.56 6.90
N ARG A 51 7.14 -2.63 7.70
CA ARG A 51 7.93 -3.82 7.36
C ARG A 51 7.53 -4.46 6.04
N ARG A 52 6.25 -4.35 5.66
CA ARG A 52 5.71 -4.91 4.41
C ARG A 52 5.55 -3.90 3.28
N GLN A 53 5.93 -2.64 3.49
CA GLN A 53 5.73 -1.54 2.53
C GLN A 53 4.25 -1.36 2.15
N LEU A 54 3.34 -1.65 3.08
CA LEU A 54 1.90 -1.49 2.89
C LEU A 54 1.50 -0.05 3.10
N LEU A 55 0.58 0.42 2.26
CA LEU A 55 -0.11 1.68 2.42
C LEU A 55 -1.51 1.43 2.99
N TYR A 56 -2.03 2.43 3.69
CA TYR A 56 -3.32 2.37 4.38
C TYR A 56 -4.17 3.59 4.05
N ASP A 57 -5.47 3.37 3.91
CA ASP A 57 -6.47 4.43 3.92
C ASP A 57 -7.70 3.98 4.71
N ARG A 58 -8.43 4.95 5.26
CA ARG A 58 -9.69 4.71 5.97
C ARG A 58 -10.72 5.71 5.49
N ASP A 59 -11.89 5.21 5.08
CA ASP A 59 -12.99 6.08 4.70
C ASP A 59 -13.76 6.62 5.92
N PRO A 60 -14.63 7.64 5.74
CA PRO A 60 -15.42 8.19 6.85
C PRO A 60 -16.41 7.21 7.49
N GLN A 61 -16.73 6.09 6.83
CA GLN A 61 -17.62 5.06 7.36
C GLN A 61 -16.86 4.00 8.18
N GLY A 62 -15.53 4.13 8.30
CA GLY A 62 -14.67 3.18 9.01
C GLY A 62 -14.20 2.01 8.15
N GLY A 63 -14.51 2.02 6.85
CA GLY A 63 -13.95 1.09 5.88
C GLY A 63 -12.45 1.28 5.77
N ALA A 64 -11.69 0.20 5.67
CA ALA A 64 -10.23 0.25 5.58
C ALA A 64 -9.73 -0.32 4.25
N PHE A 65 -8.65 0.26 3.76
CA PHE A 65 -8.00 -0.12 2.52
C PHE A 65 -6.52 -0.32 2.78
N LEU A 66 -6.05 -1.54 2.52
CA LEU A 66 -4.63 -1.82 2.48
C LEU A 66 -4.25 -2.04 1.03
N HIS A 67 -3.10 -1.52 0.64
CA HIS A 67 -2.58 -1.79 -0.69
C HIS A 67 -1.06 -1.74 -0.74
N LEU A 68 -0.51 -2.46 -1.71
CA LEU A 68 0.91 -2.56 -2.00
C LEU A 68 1.11 -2.29 -3.47
N TYR A 69 2.06 -1.40 -3.77
CA TYR A 69 2.53 -1.22 -5.14
C TYR A 69 3.81 -2.01 -5.36
N THR A 70 3.93 -2.66 -6.51
CA THR A 70 5.22 -3.17 -6.95
C THR A 70 6.03 -2.06 -7.61
N ARG A 71 7.35 -2.22 -7.64
CA ARG A 71 8.20 -1.43 -8.54
C ARG A 71 7.79 -1.70 -10.00
N PRO A 72 7.94 -0.72 -10.90
CA PRO A 72 7.77 -0.96 -12.33
C PRO A 72 8.76 -2.02 -12.82
N PHE A 73 8.36 -2.89 -13.75
CA PHE A 73 9.28 -3.86 -14.37
C PHE A 73 10.37 -3.17 -15.21
N THR A 74 10.09 -1.96 -15.67
CA THR A 74 11.00 -1.09 -16.42
C THR A 74 10.55 0.34 -16.16
N ALA A 75 11.48 1.29 -16.09
CA ALA A 75 11.15 2.70 -15.87
C ALA A 75 10.10 3.19 -16.89
N GLY A 76 9.04 3.85 -16.41
CA GLY A 76 7.93 4.33 -17.23
C GLY A 76 6.95 3.26 -17.75
N ARG A 77 7.09 1.98 -17.32
CA ARG A 77 6.24 0.86 -17.75
C ARG A 77 5.25 0.46 -16.66
N PHE A 78 4.55 -0.64 -16.92
CA PHE A 78 3.48 -1.18 -16.09
C PHE A 78 4.00 -1.65 -14.72
N PHE A 79 3.14 -1.55 -13.71
CA PHE A 79 3.35 -2.09 -12.37
C PHE A 79 2.07 -2.77 -11.88
N PHE A 80 2.14 -3.50 -10.78
CA PHE A 80 0.99 -4.13 -10.17
C PHE A 80 0.65 -3.49 -8.83
N GLU A 81 -0.62 -3.57 -8.48
CA GLU A 81 -1.13 -3.22 -7.18
C GLU A 81 -1.83 -4.44 -6.56
N LEU A 82 -1.51 -4.75 -5.32
CA LEU A 82 -2.28 -5.70 -4.51
C LEU A 82 -3.12 -4.91 -3.54
N THR A 83 -4.40 -5.25 -3.41
CA THR A 83 -5.36 -4.48 -2.63
C THR A 83 -6.15 -5.37 -1.70
N GLU A 84 -6.51 -4.85 -0.54
CA GLU A 84 -7.46 -5.48 0.38
C GLU A 84 -8.42 -4.40 0.88
N ARG A 85 -9.72 -4.66 0.68
CA ARG A 85 -10.81 -3.79 1.12
C ARG A 85 -11.53 -4.45 2.28
N ARG A 86 -11.61 -3.74 3.39
CA ARG A 86 -12.26 -4.21 4.62
C ARG A 86 -13.45 -3.33 4.94
N ALA A 87 -14.45 -3.91 5.62
CA ALA A 87 -15.62 -3.22 6.14
C ALA A 87 -16.32 -2.31 5.10
N GLY A 88 -16.43 -2.77 3.85
CA GLY A 88 -17.18 -2.07 2.81
C GLY A 88 -16.45 -0.90 2.13
N TYR A 89 -15.14 -0.73 2.33
CA TYR A 89 -14.39 0.37 1.71
C TYR A 89 -14.54 0.41 0.18
N ALA A 90 -15.10 1.50 -0.34
CA ALA A 90 -15.48 1.66 -1.75
C ALA A 90 -14.66 2.71 -2.52
N LEU A 91 -13.71 3.39 -1.87
CA LEU A 91 -12.89 4.44 -2.49
C LEU A 91 -11.62 3.87 -3.15
N TYR A 92 -10.72 4.72 -3.65
CA TYR A 92 -9.54 4.28 -4.42
C TYR A 92 -8.19 4.52 -3.73
N GLY A 93 -8.18 4.87 -2.44
CA GLY A 93 -6.93 5.20 -1.73
C GLY A 93 -6.24 6.44 -2.30
N ALA A 94 -7.00 7.43 -2.76
CA ALA A 94 -6.46 8.59 -3.48
C ALA A 94 -5.39 9.37 -2.68
N ALA A 95 -5.50 9.38 -1.34
CA ALA A 95 -4.49 9.97 -0.45
C ALA A 95 -3.08 9.38 -0.65
N ASN A 96 -2.99 8.11 -1.05
CA ASN A 96 -1.74 7.40 -1.21
C ASN A 96 -1.14 7.56 -2.62
N ALA A 97 -1.86 8.18 -3.56
CA ALA A 97 -1.39 8.36 -4.94
C ALA A 97 -0.14 9.25 -5.02
N ALA A 98 -0.07 10.32 -4.22
CA ALA A 98 1.08 11.21 -4.16
C ALA A 98 2.32 10.50 -3.61
N VAL A 99 2.16 9.69 -2.56
CA VAL A 99 3.21 8.88 -1.95
C VAL A 99 3.78 7.89 -2.96
N ARG A 100 2.90 7.18 -3.69
CA ARG A 100 3.33 6.29 -4.78
C ARG A 100 4.14 7.02 -5.84
N LEU A 101 3.64 8.17 -6.32
CA LEU A 101 4.33 8.93 -7.37
C LEU A 101 5.72 9.38 -6.92
N ALA A 102 5.84 9.88 -5.69
CA ALA A 102 7.12 10.23 -5.10
C ALA A 102 8.04 9.02 -5.00
N ALA A 103 7.57 7.89 -4.48
CA ALA A 103 8.37 6.68 -4.34
C ALA A 103 8.84 6.11 -5.71
N MET A 104 8.01 6.20 -6.75
CA MET A 104 8.35 5.77 -8.11
C MET A 104 9.41 6.64 -8.79
N GLN A 105 9.60 7.90 -8.38
CA GLN A 105 10.64 8.76 -8.95
C GLN A 105 12.06 8.31 -8.57
N TYR A 106 12.19 7.50 -7.51
CA TYR A 106 13.47 7.01 -7.00
C TYR A 106 13.77 5.55 -7.39
N CYS A 107 12.97 4.96 -8.29
CA CYS A 107 13.11 3.58 -8.80
C CYS A 107 13.32 3.58 -10.32
#